data_AF-A0A094B561-F1
#
_entry.id   AF-A0A094B561-F1
#
_cell.length_a   1.000
_cell.length_b   1.000
_cell.length_c   1.000
_cell.angle_alpha   90.00
_cell.angle_beta   90.00
_cell.angle_gamma   90.00
#
_symmetry.space_group_name_H-M   'P 1'
#
loop_
_entity.id
_entity.type
_entity.pdbx_description
1 polymer ?
#
loop_
_entity_poly.entity_id
_entity_poly.type
_entity_poly.pdbx_seq_one_letter_code
_entity_poly.pdbx_strand_id
1 'polypeptide(L)'
;MFLPLAAAFVAALATSALAAPENHHDPCHDGLFPTQIRLAYAGDKGMAVSWNTKERLTKPTVYFGKLGDKNLNRFATSKISTTYPTSSTYSNHVVISGLQEDTTYYYMPQCATQTYVFTTARSAGNKAEFSFAMIGDMGTFGPDGLSTTVGKGASNPLKPGEHTTIQSLMSLKNSYDFVWHVGDIAYADAWLKEEKAGYIPLNKTDGGAEYDKILNQFYNQTEEISSIKPYMVGPGNHEANCDNGSDLSICLPGQLNFTSYRAHWNMPSAESGGVGNFWYSFDHGSVHFIQFNTETDFPNAPDEPGGEGDESAGPFAPSGAQLAWLKKDLASVDRRKTPWVVAAGHRPWYVSTTECIECQDAFEPLLLKYGVDLVLHGHKHFYERHAAVGNGTATEIGNNPKAPWYVVNGAAGHYDGLDIPDTPPMPCEALRGLSLPRLNVFILVTNSSSGEPSPLLQEAVASGTTGELAGAMAGHFTRSAPACSNRHILWHEFCPSAPLECPEWVVSSIAVTNPHLVSYFGRRALGFIFWAVAWAKRVREGRARGDVARAAEITRRFSTSPTITSPRKPEDQFPDNCMRYVVWKRNPFPYLAEAPEPHRSKLSPRVHDICQSNRTFEDFYAVLNIPEEP
;
A
#
# COMPACT_ATOMS: atom_id res chain seq x y z
N MET A 1 -20.27 -81.46 41.89
CA MET A 1 -20.46 -80.38 42.88
C MET A 1 -19.08 -79.80 43.14
N PHE A 2 -18.71 -78.75 42.40
CA PHE A 2 -17.35 -78.19 42.36
C PHE A 2 -17.20 -77.08 43.41
N LEU A 3 -16.12 -77.14 44.19
CA LEU A 3 -15.63 -76.02 45.00
C LEU A 3 -15.04 -74.91 44.10
N PRO A 4 -15.12 -73.62 44.45
CA PRO A 4 -14.30 -72.60 43.83
C PRO A 4 -13.01 -72.37 44.62
N LEU A 5 -11.87 -72.46 43.93
CA LEU A 5 -10.61 -71.86 44.37
C LEU A 5 -10.64 -70.36 44.02
N ALA A 6 -10.39 -69.50 45.01
CA ALA A 6 -10.14 -68.08 44.80
C ALA A 6 -8.74 -67.88 44.23
N ALA A 7 -8.64 -67.27 43.04
CA ALA A 7 -7.39 -66.79 42.48
C ALA A 7 -7.29 -65.27 42.71
N ALA A 8 -6.30 -64.84 43.48
CA ALA A 8 -5.97 -63.44 43.66
C ALA A 8 -5.23 -62.91 42.42
N PHE A 9 -5.85 -61.98 41.70
CA PHE A 9 -5.19 -61.21 40.64
C PHE A 9 -4.48 -60.01 41.26
N VAL A 10 -3.15 -60.04 41.28
CA VAL A 10 -2.32 -58.85 41.52
C VAL A 10 -2.25 -58.07 40.21
N ALA A 11 -2.99 -56.97 40.11
CA ALA A 11 -2.86 -56.03 39.01
C ALA A 11 -1.55 -55.24 39.18
N ALA A 12 -0.54 -55.57 38.39
CA ALA A 12 0.64 -54.74 38.24
C ALA A 12 0.24 -53.49 37.44
N LEU A 13 0.08 -52.35 38.12
CA LEU A 13 -0.01 -51.04 37.51
C LEU A 13 1.37 -50.70 36.94
N ALA A 14 1.60 -51.04 35.67
CA ALA A 14 2.69 -50.47 34.89
C ALA A 14 2.37 -48.99 34.65
N THR A 15 2.95 -48.10 35.44
CA THR A 15 3.02 -46.68 35.11
C THR A 15 3.92 -46.52 33.90
N SER A 16 3.35 -46.53 32.70
CA SER A 16 4.00 -45.97 31.52
C SER A 16 4.14 -44.47 31.76
N ALA A 17 5.31 -44.06 32.27
CA ALA A 17 5.76 -42.70 32.09
C ALA A 17 5.85 -42.48 30.58
N LEU A 18 4.84 -41.80 30.00
CA LEU A 18 4.95 -41.22 28.67
C LEU A 18 6.16 -40.31 28.71
N ALA A 19 7.27 -40.76 28.13
CA ALA A 19 8.39 -39.89 27.83
C ALA A 19 7.82 -38.72 27.03
N ALA A 20 7.98 -37.50 27.57
CA ALA A 20 7.69 -36.31 26.79
C ALA A 20 8.46 -36.43 25.47
N PRO A 21 7.85 -36.10 24.31
CA PRO A 21 8.58 -36.14 23.05
C PRO A 21 9.83 -35.28 23.21
N GLU A 22 11.01 -35.86 23.00
CA GLU A 22 12.26 -35.11 23.00
C GLU A 22 12.10 -33.97 21.99
N ASN A 23 12.06 -32.74 22.50
CA ASN A 23 12.13 -31.53 21.70
C ASN A 23 13.58 -31.38 21.20
N HIS A 24 13.96 -32.25 20.25
CA HIS A 24 15.19 -32.08 19.49
C HIS A 24 15.01 -30.87 18.58
N HIS A 25 15.51 -29.73 19.02
CA HIS A 25 15.73 -28.56 18.18
C HIS A 25 17.12 -28.69 17.54
N ASP A 26 17.24 -28.32 16.27
CA ASP A 26 18.53 -28.24 15.60
C ASP A 26 19.47 -27.30 16.41
N PRO A 27 20.69 -27.75 16.79
CA PRO A 27 21.65 -26.91 17.48
C PRO A 27 21.99 -25.67 16.64
N CYS A 28 21.95 -24.49 17.23
CA CYS A 28 22.20 -23.26 16.49
C CYS A 28 23.66 -23.13 16.05
N HIS A 29 23.86 -22.81 14.77
CA HIS A 29 25.12 -22.45 14.13
C HIS A 29 24.85 -21.50 12.95
N ASP A 30 25.90 -20.99 12.32
CA ASP A 30 25.82 -19.92 11.31
C ASP A 30 24.86 -20.19 10.15
N GLY A 31 24.68 -21.45 9.76
CA GLY A 31 23.79 -21.87 8.68
C GLY A 31 22.29 -21.78 9.02
N LEU A 32 21.96 -21.72 10.31
CA LEU A 32 20.58 -21.70 10.81
C LEU A 32 20.17 -20.35 11.40
N PHE A 33 21.02 -19.32 11.30
CA PHE A 33 20.61 -17.98 11.70
C PHE A 33 19.50 -17.46 10.79
N PRO A 34 18.39 -16.96 11.36
CA PRO A 34 17.28 -16.46 10.58
C PRO A 34 17.64 -15.12 9.94
N THR A 35 17.32 -15.00 8.66
CA THR A 35 17.35 -13.74 7.90
C THR A 35 16.01 -13.54 7.21
N GLN A 36 15.79 -12.35 6.66
CA GLN A 36 14.63 -12.05 5.82
C GLN A 36 13.32 -12.35 6.55
N ILE A 37 13.21 -11.97 7.82
CA ILE A 37 12.03 -12.31 8.63
C ILE A 37 10.80 -11.54 8.13
N ARG A 38 9.70 -12.28 7.91
CA ARG A 38 8.45 -11.78 7.33
C ARG A 38 7.25 -12.21 8.16
N LEU A 39 6.36 -11.26 8.42
CA LEU A 39 5.09 -11.48 9.14
C LEU A 39 3.91 -11.42 8.17
N ALA A 40 2.89 -12.24 8.41
CA ALA A 40 1.59 -12.12 7.74
C ALA A 40 0.47 -12.49 8.71
N TYR A 41 -0.69 -11.85 8.60
CA TYR A 41 -1.85 -12.27 9.38
C TYR A 41 -2.20 -13.73 9.06
N ALA A 42 -2.62 -14.48 10.08
CA ALA A 42 -3.15 -15.83 9.95
C ALA A 42 -4.54 -15.87 10.61
N GLY A 43 -5.49 -15.19 9.96
CA GLY A 43 -6.79 -14.84 10.54
C GLY A 43 -6.69 -13.75 11.62
N ASP A 44 -7.78 -13.55 12.37
CA ASP A 44 -7.88 -12.53 13.44
C ASP A 44 -7.12 -12.92 14.72
N LYS A 45 -6.76 -14.20 14.86
CA LYS A 45 -6.15 -14.81 16.06
C LYS A 45 -4.84 -15.52 15.79
N GLY A 46 -4.19 -15.18 14.69
CA GLY A 46 -2.93 -15.81 14.32
C GLY A 46 -1.97 -14.86 13.62
N MET A 47 -0.71 -15.29 13.64
CA MET A 47 0.39 -14.64 12.92
C MET A 47 1.25 -15.73 12.28
N ALA A 48 1.42 -15.64 10.97
CA ALA A 48 2.44 -16.39 10.25
C ALA A 48 3.78 -15.67 10.42
N VAL A 49 4.80 -16.41 10.85
CA VAL A 49 6.18 -15.95 10.94
C VAL A 49 6.99 -16.79 9.97
N SER A 50 7.61 -16.12 9.00
CA SER A 50 8.45 -16.73 7.97
C SER A 50 9.86 -16.17 8.02
N TRP A 51 10.86 -16.97 7.68
CA TRP A 51 12.26 -16.51 7.62
C TRP A 51 13.10 -17.46 6.76
N ASN A 52 14.25 -16.98 6.30
CA ASN A 52 15.20 -17.78 5.53
C ASN A 52 16.36 -18.25 6.40
N THR A 53 16.90 -19.41 6.05
CA THR A 53 18.16 -19.97 6.60
C THR A 53 19.01 -20.52 5.45
N LYS A 54 20.32 -20.63 5.64
CA LYS A 54 21.21 -21.25 4.62
C LYS A 54 21.08 -22.77 4.60
N GLU A 55 20.74 -23.34 5.74
CA GLU A 55 20.54 -24.77 5.90
C GLU A 55 19.12 -25.10 6.34
N ARG A 56 18.68 -26.33 6.07
CA ARG A 56 17.33 -26.78 6.36
C ARG A 56 17.12 -26.97 7.86
N LEU A 57 16.03 -26.41 8.39
CA LEU A 57 15.56 -26.73 9.73
C LEU A 57 14.68 -27.99 9.70
N THR A 58 14.90 -28.91 10.64
CA THR A 58 14.09 -30.12 10.78
C THR A 58 12.74 -29.80 11.42
N LYS A 59 12.73 -28.84 12.35
CA LYS A 59 11.54 -28.42 13.09
C LYS A 59 11.58 -26.90 13.33
N PRO A 60 11.28 -26.08 12.30
CA PRO A 60 11.14 -24.63 12.46
C PRO A 60 10.27 -24.29 13.66
N THR A 61 10.80 -23.45 14.54
CA THR A 61 10.19 -23.11 15.83
C THR A 61 10.20 -21.61 16.01
N VAL A 62 9.12 -21.05 16.55
CA VAL A 62 9.06 -19.65 16.99
C VAL A 62 8.68 -19.62 18.45
N TYR A 63 9.49 -18.96 19.27
CA TYR A 63 9.21 -18.66 20.66
C TYR A 63 8.47 -17.33 20.74
N PHE A 64 7.45 -17.23 21.58
CA PHE A 64 6.64 -16.02 21.71
C PHE A 64 6.08 -15.82 23.12
N GLY A 65 5.67 -14.59 23.40
CA GLY A 65 5.08 -14.16 24.67
C GLY A 65 4.34 -12.84 24.50
N LYS A 66 3.35 -12.57 25.33
CA LYS A 66 2.62 -11.30 25.28
C LYS A 66 3.54 -10.16 25.73
N LEU A 67 3.38 -8.96 25.17
CA LEU A 67 4.10 -7.78 25.65
C LEU A 67 3.92 -7.62 27.18
N GLY A 68 5.03 -7.54 27.90
CA GLY A 68 5.07 -7.52 29.37
C GLY A 68 5.39 -8.87 30.03
N ASP A 69 5.37 -9.98 29.28
CA ASP A 69 5.89 -11.26 29.75
C ASP A 69 7.41 -11.17 29.92
N LYS A 70 7.93 -11.69 31.05
CA LYS A 70 9.37 -11.63 31.36
C LYS A 70 10.22 -12.60 30.53
N ASN A 71 9.61 -13.65 29.97
CA ASN A 71 10.26 -14.72 29.21
C ASN A 71 9.37 -15.22 28.07
N LEU A 72 9.96 -15.62 26.93
CA LEU A 72 9.27 -16.26 25.80
C LEU A 72 9.03 -17.75 26.08
N ASN A 73 8.06 -18.06 26.96
CA ASN A 73 7.81 -19.43 27.41
C ASN A 73 6.85 -20.23 26.51
N ARG A 74 6.26 -19.59 25.49
CA ARG A 74 5.37 -20.27 24.53
C ARG A 74 6.13 -20.49 23.23
N PHE A 75 5.75 -21.53 22.49
CA PHE A 75 6.33 -21.81 21.19
C PHE A 75 5.30 -22.40 20.24
N ALA A 76 5.51 -22.16 18.95
CA ALA A 76 4.83 -22.83 17.85
C ALA A 76 5.87 -23.47 16.94
N THR A 77 5.53 -24.60 16.32
CA THR A 77 6.45 -25.34 15.44
C THR A 77 5.77 -25.74 14.15
N SER A 78 6.53 -25.93 13.08
CA SER A 78 6.04 -26.53 11.84
C SER A 78 6.99 -27.62 11.32
N LYS A 79 6.65 -28.17 10.16
CA LYS A 79 7.55 -29.04 9.37
C LYS A 79 8.00 -28.38 8.06
N ILE A 80 7.71 -27.08 7.90
CA ILE A 80 7.88 -26.39 6.63
C ILE A 80 9.21 -25.65 6.64
N SER A 81 10.21 -26.30 6.06
CA SER A 81 11.52 -25.74 5.71
C SER A 81 11.83 -26.21 4.29
N THR A 82 11.56 -25.36 3.31
CA THR A 82 11.53 -25.70 1.89
C THR A 82 12.51 -24.85 1.10
N THR A 83 13.12 -25.48 0.10
CA THR A 83 13.95 -24.80 -0.92
C THR A 83 13.46 -25.25 -2.29
N TYR A 84 13.91 -24.58 -3.33
CA TYR A 84 13.57 -24.87 -4.72
C TYR A 84 14.82 -24.74 -5.59
N PRO A 85 14.84 -25.31 -6.82
CA PRO A 85 15.97 -25.11 -7.74
C PRO A 85 16.32 -23.62 -7.86
N THR A 86 17.59 -23.26 -8.02
CA THR A 86 18.09 -21.86 -8.04
C THR A 86 18.02 -21.07 -6.73
N SER A 87 17.28 -21.50 -5.70
CA SER A 87 17.31 -20.84 -4.38
C SER A 87 18.62 -21.12 -3.65
N SER A 88 19.26 -20.08 -3.09
CA SER A 88 20.42 -20.23 -2.19
C SER A 88 20.03 -20.47 -0.72
N THR A 89 18.74 -20.44 -0.39
CA THR A 89 18.25 -20.51 1.00
C THR A 89 17.04 -21.45 1.16
N TYR A 90 16.69 -21.72 2.41
CA TYR A 90 15.49 -22.44 2.83
C TYR A 90 14.50 -21.47 3.46
N SER A 91 13.28 -21.43 2.93
CA SER A 91 12.16 -20.70 3.52
C SER A 91 11.48 -21.55 4.60
N ASN A 92 11.37 -20.97 5.79
CA ASN A 92 10.78 -21.59 6.97
C ASN A 92 9.48 -20.87 7.32
N HIS A 93 8.41 -21.61 7.60
CA HIS A 93 7.10 -21.02 7.92
C HIS A 93 6.50 -21.62 9.18
N VAL A 94 6.13 -20.77 10.14
CA VAL A 94 5.43 -21.18 11.37
C VAL A 94 4.22 -20.28 11.58
N VAL A 95 3.04 -20.89 11.74
CA VAL A 95 1.82 -20.16 12.13
C VAL A 95 1.63 -20.28 13.64
N ILE A 96 1.58 -19.13 14.31
CA ILE A 96 1.21 -19.02 15.72
C ILE A 96 -0.30 -18.78 15.77
N SER A 97 -1.05 -19.69 16.38
CA SER A 97 -2.51 -19.61 16.48
C SER A 97 -2.98 -19.39 17.93
N GLY A 98 -4.26 -19.05 18.10
CA GLY A 98 -4.88 -18.87 19.42
C GLY A 98 -4.37 -17.62 20.16
N LEU A 99 -3.90 -16.62 19.41
CA LEU A 99 -3.49 -15.33 19.95
C LEU A 99 -4.71 -14.50 20.33
N GLN A 100 -4.50 -13.54 21.22
CA GLN A 100 -5.49 -12.51 21.50
C GLN A 100 -5.47 -11.49 20.35
N GLU A 101 -6.64 -11.07 19.90
CA GLU A 101 -6.82 -9.99 18.94
C GLU A 101 -6.25 -8.68 19.51
N ASP A 102 -5.87 -7.75 18.63
CA ASP A 102 -5.40 -6.39 18.97
C ASP A 102 -4.36 -6.38 20.12
N THR A 103 -3.42 -7.33 20.08
CA THR A 103 -2.46 -7.57 21.16
C THR A 103 -1.05 -7.66 20.61
N THR A 104 -0.14 -6.92 21.23
CA THR A 104 1.29 -6.98 20.92
C THR A 104 1.95 -8.18 21.58
N TYR A 105 2.74 -8.91 20.79
CA TYR A 105 3.53 -10.06 21.21
C TYR A 105 5.01 -9.81 20.90
N TYR A 106 5.87 -10.27 21.79
CA TYR A 106 7.26 -10.55 21.49
C TYR A 106 7.37 -11.90 20.80
N TYR A 107 8.27 -12.02 19.83
CA TYR A 107 8.58 -13.28 19.19
C TYR A 107 10.06 -13.40 18.81
N MET A 108 10.51 -14.64 18.66
CA MET A 108 11.88 -14.98 18.31
C MET A 108 11.89 -16.29 17.53
N PRO A 109 12.18 -16.27 16.21
CA PRO A 109 12.46 -17.48 15.46
C PRO A 109 13.62 -18.25 16.09
N GLN A 110 13.64 -19.58 15.93
CA GLN A 110 14.74 -20.41 16.40
C GLN A 110 16.08 -19.87 15.87
N CYS A 111 17.09 -19.86 16.75
CA CYS A 111 18.42 -19.32 16.50
C CYS A 111 18.51 -17.80 16.25
N ALA A 112 17.42 -17.03 16.30
CA ALA A 112 17.52 -15.57 16.28
C ALA A 112 18.32 -15.03 17.47
N THR A 113 19.09 -13.98 17.22
CA THR A 113 19.92 -13.30 18.24
C THR A 113 19.22 -12.13 18.92
N GLN A 114 18.04 -11.75 18.43
CA GLN A 114 17.23 -10.66 18.96
C GLN A 114 15.75 -11.05 19.01
N THR A 115 15.00 -10.33 19.85
CA THR A 115 13.54 -10.46 19.94
C THR A 115 12.88 -9.39 19.09
N TYR A 116 11.82 -9.76 18.40
CA TYR A 116 11.01 -8.91 17.55
C TYR A 116 9.62 -8.71 18.17
N VAL A 117 8.83 -7.81 17.59
CA VAL A 117 7.46 -7.54 18.03
C VAL A 117 6.49 -7.56 16.85
N PHE A 118 5.28 -8.04 17.09
CA PHE A 118 4.16 -7.84 16.18
C PHE A 118 2.89 -7.54 16.97
N THR A 119 1.88 -6.98 16.30
CA THR A 119 0.53 -6.83 16.86
C THR A 119 -0.44 -7.60 15.98
N THR A 120 -1.29 -8.42 16.61
CA THR A 120 -2.34 -9.19 15.92
C THR A 120 -3.39 -8.28 15.31
N ALA A 121 -4.17 -8.81 14.36
CA ALA A 121 -5.27 -8.08 13.76
C ALA A 121 -6.32 -7.69 14.81
N ARG A 122 -7.04 -6.61 14.54
CA ARG A 122 -8.19 -6.20 15.36
C ARG A 122 -9.39 -7.07 14.99
N SER A 123 -10.22 -7.42 15.98
CA SER A 123 -11.46 -8.17 15.73
C SER A 123 -12.31 -7.52 14.65
N ALA A 124 -12.95 -8.36 13.83
CA ALA A 124 -14.06 -7.93 12.99
C ALA A 124 -15.13 -7.20 13.81
N GLY A 125 -15.45 -5.96 13.45
CA GLY A 125 -16.36 -5.09 14.18
C GLY A 125 -15.71 -4.09 15.14
N ASN A 126 -14.39 -4.16 15.34
CA ASN A 126 -13.68 -3.14 16.10
C ASN A 126 -13.71 -1.80 15.33
N LYS A 127 -14.23 -0.77 16.00
CA LYS A 127 -14.46 0.57 15.41
C LYS A 127 -13.30 1.54 15.61
N ALA A 128 -12.23 1.11 16.28
CA ALA A 128 -11.05 1.94 16.47
C ALA A 128 -10.42 2.26 15.12
N GLU A 129 -10.03 3.53 14.93
CA GLU A 129 -9.39 4.00 13.72
C GLU A 129 -8.05 3.28 13.52
N PHE A 130 -7.78 2.91 12.27
CA PHE A 130 -6.50 2.33 11.86
C PHE A 130 -6.13 2.82 10.48
N SER A 131 -4.92 2.49 10.07
CA SER A 131 -4.38 2.82 8.76
C SER A 131 -3.50 1.67 8.29
N PHE A 132 -3.38 1.50 6.99
CA PHE A 132 -2.49 0.54 6.36
C PHE A 132 -1.76 1.22 5.20
N ALA A 133 -0.56 0.74 4.89
CA ALA A 133 0.17 1.18 3.71
C ALA A 133 -0.13 0.22 2.56
N MET A 134 -0.47 0.73 1.38
CA MET A 134 -0.60 -0.05 0.16
C MET A 134 0.42 0.41 -0.88
N ILE A 135 1.11 -0.57 -1.48
CA ILE A 135 2.09 -0.40 -2.55
C ILE A 135 1.89 -1.50 -3.59
N GLY A 136 2.31 -1.27 -4.83
CA GLY A 136 2.57 -2.29 -5.84
C GLY A 136 3.86 -1.92 -6.56
N ASP A 137 4.52 -2.88 -7.20
CA ASP A 137 5.55 -2.59 -8.21
C ASP A 137 6.79 -1.90 -7.59
N MET A 138 7.25 -2.43 -6.45
CA MET A 138 8.34 -1.78 -5.69
C MET A 138 9.72 -2.15 -6.24
N GLY A 139 9.94 -3.41 -6.61
CA GLY A 139 11.27 -3.91 -6.94
C GLY A 139 12.29 -3.74 -5.84
N THR A 140 13.56 -3.71 -6.23
CA THR A 140 14.68 -3.42 -5.32
C THR A 140 15.21 -2.02 -5.53
N PHE A 141 15.94 -1.50 -4.54
CA PHE A 141 16.65 -0.23 -4.65
C PHE A 141 18.16 -0.45 -4.66
N GLY A 142 18.89 0.36 -5.42
CA GLY A 142 20.36 0.29 -5.49
C GLY A 142 20.86 -0.26 -6.83
N PRO A 143 22.06 -0.88 -6.88
CA PRO A 143 22.71 -1.26 -8.13
C PRO A 143 21.89 -2.22 -9.02
N ASP A 144 21.10 -3.09 -8.40
CA ASP A 144 20.28 -4.13 -9.06
C ASP A 144 18.79 -3.74 -9.08
N GLY A 145 18.47 -2.44 -9.08
CA GLY A 145 17.10 -1.93 -9.09
C GLY A 145 17.03 -0.42 -9.28
N LEU A 146 15.98 0.23 -8.76
CA LEU A 146 15.85 1.68 -8.92
C LEU A 146 16.94 2.42 -8.13
N SER A 147 17.64 3.30 -8.84
CA SER A 147 18.76 4.07 -8.29
C SER A 147 18.74 5.51 -8.81
N THR A 148 19.75 6.30 -8.43
CA THR A 148 19.97 7.65 -8.99
C THR A 148 20.43 7.65 -10.44
N THR A 149 20.63 6.48 -11.03
CA THR A 149 20.97 6.27 -12.44
C THR A 149 20.04 5.22 -13.03
N VAL A 150 19.52 5.51 -14.22
CA VAL A 150 18.87 4.52 -15.08
C VAL A 150 19.70 4.39 -16.35
N GLY A 151 19.76 3.19 -16.88
CA GLY A 151 20.41 2.80 -18.12
C GLY A 151 19.51 2.98 -19.33
N LYS A 152 19.97 2.43 -20.46
CA LYS A 152 19.48 2.83 -21.77
C LYS A 152 18.03 2.36 -22.00
N GLY A 153 17.11 3.31 -22.12
CA GLY A 153 15.70 3.05 -22.44
C GLY A 153 14.74 3.18 -21.26
N ALA A 154 15.26 3.22 -20.03
CA ALA A 154 14.50 3.57 -18.84
C ALA A 154 14.52 5.10 -18.61
N SER A 155 13.56 5.60 -17.83
CA SER A 155 13.42 7.02 -17.53
C SER A 155 13.23 7.23 -16.03
N ASN A 156 13.24 8.49 -15.57
CA ASN A 156 12.87 8.86 -14.19
C ASN A 156 13.69 8.16 -13.07
N PRO A 157 15.05 8.31 -13.03
CA PRO A 157 15.83 7.85 -11.89
C PRO A 157 15.41 8.58 -10.60
N LEU A 158 15.73 7.99 -9.45
CA LEU A 158 15.61 8.69 -8.16
C LEU A 158 16.43 9.97 -8.19
N LYS A 159 15.83 11.10 -7.84
CA LYS A 159 16.54 12.38 -7.76
C LYS A 159 17.31 12.45 -6.44
N PRO A 160 18.42 13.20 -6.40
CA PRO A 160 19.12 13.46 -5.14
C PRO A 160 18.18 14.01 -4.06
N GLY A 161 18.12 13.33 -2.92
CA GLY A 161 17.27 13.71 -1.78
C GLY A 161 15.86 13.11 -1.78
N GLU A 162 15.46 12.35 -2.81
CA GLU A 162 14.22 11.59 -2.78
C GLU A 162 14.36 10.36 -1.86
N HIS A 163 13.26 10.02 -1.17
CA HIS A 163 13.17 8.81 -0.37
C HIS A 163 12.71 7.63 -1.20
N THR A 164 13.31 6.46 -0.96
CA THR A 164 12.76 5.21 -1.49
C THR A 164 11.45 4.87 -0.77
N THR A 165 10.63 3.98 -1.35
CA THR A 165 9.41 3.50 -0.68
C THR A 165 9.72 2.80 0.63
N ILE A 166 10.81 2.03 0.69
CA ILE A 166 11.24 1.36 1.93
C ILE A 166 11.60 2.39 3.01
N GLN A 167 12.35 3.45 2.65
CA GLN A 167 12.64 4.54 3.59
C GLN A 167 11.37 5.24 4.08
N SER A 168 10.41 5.47 3.17
CA SER A 168 9.13 6.10 3.49
C SER A 168 8.30 5.24 4.44
N LEU A 169 8.16 3.94 4.16
CA LEU A 169 7.52 2.95 5.03
C LEU A 169 8.17 2.95 6.43
N MET A 170 9.49 2.88 6.50
CA MET A 170 10.22 2.86 7.77
C MET A 170 10.05 4.16 8.58
N SER A 171 10.05 5.32 7.93
CA SER A 171 9.85 6.61 8.58
C SER A 171 8.43 6.76 9.17
N LEU A 172 7.44 6.10 8.54
CA LEU A 172 6.03 6.16 8.91
C LEU A 172 5.53 4.89 9.61
N LYS A 173 6.40 3.96 10.00
CA LYS A 173 6.02 2.65 10.56
C LYS A 173 5.06 2.71 11.76
N ASN A 174 5.00 3.83 12.48
CA ASN A 174 4.09 4.01 13.61
C ASN A 174 2.71 4.55 13.22
N SER A 175 2.51 4.98 11.97
CA SER A 175 1.24 5.55 11.48
C SER A 175 0.35 4.52 10.78
N TYR A 176 0.77 3.28 10.63
CA TYR A 176 0.00 2.21 10.00
C TYR A 176 0.20 0.86 10.70
N ASP A 177 -0.80 -0.01 10.60
CA ASP A 177 -0.85 -1.31 11.29
C ASP A 177 -0.15 -2.41 10.47
N PHE A 178 -0.27 -2.40 9.15
CA PHE A 178 0.30 -3.38 8.23
C PHE A 178 0.63 -2.77 6.85
N VAL A 179 1.41 -3.51 6.05
CA VAL A 179 1.70 -3.21 4.64
C VAL A 179 0.97 -4.22 3.76
N TRP A 180 0.42 -3.76 2.63
CA TRP A 180 -0.15 -4.60 1.59
C TRP A 180 0.52 -4.32 0.25
N HIS A 181 1.28 -5.29 -0.26
CA HIS A 181 2.03 -5.22 -1.52
C HIS A 181 1.29 -5.98 -2.62
N VAL A 182 0.72 -5.26 -3.59
CA VAL A 182 -0.22 -5.79 -4.58
C VAL A 182 0.50 -6.15 -5.89
N GLY A 183 1.31 -7.20 -5.83
CA GLY A 183 2.04 -7.76 -6.98
C GLY A 183 3.31 -7.00 -7.38
N ASP A 184 4.09 -7.66 -8.23
CA ASP A 184 5.38 -7.23 -8.76
C ASP A 184 6.36 -6.81 -7.67
N ILE A 185 6.77 -7.80 -6.88
CA ILE A 185 7.46 -7.57 -5.63
C ILE A 185 8.91 -7.16 -5.86
N ALA A 186 9.68 -7.99 -6.57
CA ALA A 186 11.13 -7.91 -6.61
C ALA A 186 11.67 -7.60 -8.01
N TYR A 187 10.89 -7.83 -9.07
CA TYR A 187 11.34 -7.78 -10.47
C TYR A 187 12.61 -8.61 -10.69
N ALA A 188 12.69 -9.79 -10.06
CA ALA A 188 13.87 -10.63 -10.18
C ALA A 188 14.08 -11.15 -11.60
N ASP A 189 13.02 -11.20 -12.41
CA ASP A 189 12.96 -11.55 -13.83
C ASP A 189 13.48 -10.44 -14.75
N ALA A 190 13.49 -9.19 -14.27
CA ALA A 190 14.04 -8.08 -15.02
C ALA A 190 15.54 -8.15 -15.24
N TRP A 191 16.27 -8.95 -14.45
CA TRP A 191 17.72 -9.16 -14.61
C TRP A 191 18.10 -9.41 -16.07
N LEU A 192 17.31 -10.19 -16.80
CA LEU A 192 17.63 -10.51 -18.18
C LEU A 192 17.39 -9.34 -19.13
N LYS A 193 16.36 -8.54 -18.88
CA LYS A 193 16.11 -7.28 -19.61
C LYS A 193 17.20 -6.25 -19.29
N GLU A 194 17.60 -6.16 -18.02
CA GLU A 194 18.71 -5.33 -17.55
C GLU A 194 20.05 -5.75 -18.14
N GLU A 195 20.33 -7.06 -18.25
CA GLU A 195 21.51 -7.62 -18.90
C GLU A 195 21.52 -7.32 -20.41
N LYS A 196 20.37 -7.51 -21.09
CA LYS A 196 20.20 -7.15 -22.51
C LYS A 196 20.37 -5.63 -22.72
N ALA A 197 19.94 -4.81 -21.76
CA ALA A 197 20.08 -3.35 -21.80
C ALA A 197 21.46 -2.84 -21.33
N GLY A 198 22.31 -3.73 -20.79
CA GLY A 198 23.70 -3.46 -20.41
C GLY A 198 23.92 -2.90 -19.00
N TYR A 199 22.99 -3.12 -18.07
CA TYR A 199 23.12 -2.74 -16.65
C TYR A 199 23.99 -3.70 -15.86
N ILE A 200 23.83 -5.00 -16.13
CA ILE A 200 24.57 -6.10 -15.52
C ILE A 200 25.14 -7.02 -16.62
N PRO A 201 26.30 -7.69 -16.42
CA PRO A 201 26.89 -8.53 -17.46
C PRO A 201 26.05 -9.80 -17.70
N LEU A 202 25.54 -9.98 -18.92
CA LEU A 202 24.78 -11.16 -19.34
C LEU A 202 25.51 -12.48 -19.02
N ASN A 203 25.04 -13.22 -18.02
CA ASN A 203 25.59 -14.54 -17.69
C ASN A 203 24.53 -15.64 -17.59
N LYS A 204 24.09 -16.14 -18.76
CA LYS A 204 23.17 -17.28 -18.87
C LYS A 204 23.72 -18.61 -18.35
N THR A 205 24.96 -18.66 -17.86
CA THR A 205 25.60 -19.89 -17.34
C THR A 205 25.75 -19.89 -15.82
N ASP A 206 25.23 -18.86 -15.14
CA ASP A 206 25.32 -18.69 -13.70
C ASP A 206 24.41 -19.63 -12.89
N GLY A 207 23.54 -20.39 -13.56
CA GLY A 207 22.61 -21.31 -12.91
C GLY A 207 21.46 -20.60 -12.16
N GLY A 208 21.11 -19.38 -12.57
CA GLY A 208 20.04 -18.58 -11.97
C GLY A 208 20.46 -17.82 -10.71
N ALA A 209 21.77 -17.65 -10.51
CA ALA A 209 22.32 -16.97 -9.35
C ALA A 209 21.93 -15.49 -9.31
N GLU A 210 21.84 -14.82 -10.45
CA GLU A 210 21.46 -13.41 -10.52
C GLU A 210 19.99 -13.18 -10.12
N TYR A 211 19.06 -13.98 -10.65
CA TYR A 211 17.65 -13.97 -10.25
C TYR A 211 17.51 -14.20 -8.74
N ASP A 212 18.22 -15.20 -8.18
CA ASP A 212 18.21 -15.48 -6.75
C ASP A 212 18.85 -14.33 -5.93
N LYS A 213 19.92 -13.70 -6.42
CA LYS A 213 20.56 -12.54 -5.78
C LYS A 213 19.55 -11.39 -5.63
N ILE A 214 18.82 -11.04 -6.70
CA ILE A 214 17.86 -9.93 -6.69
C ILE A 214 16.69 -10.24 -5.74
N LEU A 215 16.17 -11.47 -5.75
CA LEU A 215 15.17 -11.91 -4.77
C LEU A 215 15.68 -11.74 -3.34
N ASN A 216 16.88 -12.25 -3.04
CA ASN A 216 17.46 -12.13 -1.70
C ASN A 216 17.69 -10.67 -1.32
N GLN A 217 18.08 -9.80 -2.27
CA GLN A 217 18.20 -8.37 -2.04
C GLN A 217 16.86 -7.74 -1.65
N PHE A 218 15.77 -8.03 -2.37
CA PHE A 218 14.43 -7.57 -2.02
C PHE A 218 14.07 -7.97 -0.58
N TYR A 219 14.24 -9.24 -0.24
CA TYR A 219 13.88 -9.74 1.09
C TYR A 219 14.78 -9.17 2.20
N ASN A 220 16.07 -8.94 1.92
CA ASN A 220 16.96 -8.27 2.87
C ASN A 220 16.55 -6.81 3.10
N GLN A 221 16.17 -6.09 2.04
CA GLN A 221 15.76 -4.69 2.13
C GLN A 221 14.42 -4.52 2.85
N THR A 222 13.52 -5.50 2.73
CA THR A 222 12.19 -5.46 3.34
C THR A 222 12.13 -6.05 4.75
N GLU A 223 13.16 -6.75 5.23
CA GLU A 223 13.18 -7.34 6.58
C GLU A 223 12.97 -6.30 7.69
N GLU A 224 13.52 -5.09 7.54
CA GLU A 224 13.41 -4.06 8.58
C GLU A 224 11.95 -3.68 8.87
N ILE A 225 11.07 -3.76 7.86
CA ILE A 225 9.63 -3.53 8.03
C ILE A 225 8.85 -4.82 8.25
N SER A 226 9.12 -5.87 7.46
CA SER A 226 8.35 -7.11 7.47
C SER A 226 8.57 -7.98 8.71
N SER A 227 9.64 -7.71 9.49
CA SER A 227 9.87 -8.33 10.81
C SER A 227 9.13 -7.65 11.96
N ILE A 228 8.48 -6.50 11.73
CA ILE A 228 7.75 -5.76 12.78
C ILE A 228 6.31 -5.40 12.41
N LYS A 229 5.97 -5.51 11.12
CA LYS A 229 4.63 -5.30 10.58
C LYS A 229 4.21 -6.50 9.75
N PRO A 230 2.95 -6.94 9.86
CA PRO A 230 2.36 -7.83 8.87
C PRO A 230 2.53 -7.23 7.47
N TYR A 231 3.08 -8.02 6.56
CA TYR A 231 3.39 -7.65 5.19
C TYR A 231 2.63 -8.60 4.27
N MET A 232 1.41 -8.18 3.91
CA MET A 232 0.48 -8.95 3.10
C MET A 232 0.85 -8.78 1.62
N VAL A 233 0.79 -9.84 0.82
CA VAL A 233 1.21 -9.79 -0.59
C VAL A 233 0.20 -10.42 -1.53
N GLY A 234 0.07 -9.89 -2.74
CA GLY A 234 -0.53 -10.55 -3.90
C GLY A 234 0.52 -10.85 -4.98
N PRO A 235 0.24 -11.76 -5.92
CA PRO A 235 1.09 -11.95 -7.09
C PRO A 235 0.82 -10.87 -8.15
N GLY A 236 1.85 -10.50 -8.90
CA GLY A 236 1.77 -9.84 -10.20
C GLY A 236 2.47 -10.68 -11.27
N ASN A 237 2.53 -10.17 -12.50
CA ASN A 237 3.08 -10.91 -13.63
C ASN A 237 4.59 -11.16 -13.52
N HIS A 238 5.33 -10.27 -12.85
CA HIS A 238 6.77 -10.44 -12.63
C HIS A 238 7.10 -11.56 -11.63
N GLU A 239 6.10 -12.10 -10.93
CA GLU A 239 6.28 -13.31 -10.13
C GLU A 239 6.12 -14.59 -10.96
N ALA A 240 5.55 -14.53 -12.16
CA ALA A 240 5.22 -15.72 -12.95
C ALA A 240 6.50 -16.48 -13.34
N ASN A 241 7.39 -15.83 -14.08
CA ASN A 241 8.57 -16.44 -14.69
C ASN A 241 9.77 -15.47 -14.78
N CYS A 242 10.89 -15.93 -15.37
CA CYS A 242 12.18 -15.23 -15.38
C CYS A 242 12.45 -14.26 -16.55
N ASP A 243 11.61 -14.23 -17.59
CA ASP A 243 11.74 -13.36 -18.77
C ASP A 243 10.39 -12.78 -19.20
N ASN A 244 9.44 -12.69 -18.26
CA ASN A 244 8.10 -12.14 -18.45
C ASN A 244 7.48 -12.47 -19.83
N GLY A 245 7.32 -13.77 -20.09
CA GLY A 245 6.73 -14.32 -21.33
C GLY A 245 7.60 -14.29 -22.60
N SER A 246 8.75 -13.59 -22.62
CA SER A 246 9.50 -13.37 -23.88
C SER A 246 10.24 -14.61 -24.42
N ASP A 247 10.99 -15.34 -23.58
CA ASP A 247 11.64 -16.60 -23.93
C ASP A 247 11.70 -17.49 -22.68
N LEU A 248 10.75 -18.40 -22.52
CA LEU A 248 10.74 -19.29 -21.36
C LEU A 248 11.78 -20.40 -21.44
N SER A 249 12.42 -20.62 -22.60
CA SER A 249 13.38 -21.74 -22.79
C SER A 249 14.68 -21.55 -22.03
N ILE A 250 14.99 -20.30 -21.64
CA ILE A 250 16.14 -19.94 -20.84
C ILE A 250 15.85 -19.94 -19.33
N CYS A 251 14.58 -20.00 -18.94
CA CYS A 251 14.20 -20.00 -17.53
C CYS A 251 14.47 -21.35 -16.89
N LEU A 252 15.17 -21.31 -15.76
CA LEU A 252 15.40 -22.51 -14.97
C LEU A 252 14.13 -22.90 -14.21
N PRO A 253 13.94 -24.18 -13.86
CA PRO A 253 12.70 -24.63 -13.19
C PRO A 253 12.32 -23.85 -11.91
N GLY A 254 13.30 -23.29 -11.20
CA GLY A 254 13.09 -22.48 -10.00
C GLY A 254 12.60 -21.06 -10.24
N GLN A 255 12.64 -20.61 -11.49
CA GLN A 255 12.31 -19.26 -11.94
C GLN A 255 11.05 -19.28 -12.83
N LEU A 256 10.24 -20.35 -12.73
CA LEU A 256 9.00 -20.54 -13.46
C LEU A 256 7.83 -20.77 -12.49
N ASN A 257 6.61 -20.55 -12.96
CA ASN A 257 5.38 -20.92 -12.25
C ASN A 257 5.28 -20.39 -10.81
N PHE A 258 5.64 -19.12 -10.60
CA PHE A 258 5.55 -18.46 -9.30
C PHE A 258 6.35 -19.16 -8.20
N THR A 259 7.38 -19.94 -8.55
CA THR A 259 8.06 -20.85 -7.62
C THR A 259 8.64 -20.11 -6.41
N SER A 260 9.36 -19.00 -6.64
CA SER A 260 9.90 -18.20 -5.53
C SER A 260 8.81 -17.57 -4.67
N TYR A 261 7.81 -16.94 -5.30
CA TYR A 261 6.69 -16.29 -4.64
C TYR A 261 5.91 -17.26 -3.74
N ARG A 262 5.63 -18.46 -4.24
CA ARG A 262 4.95 -19.53 -3.49
C ARG A 262 5.80 -20.05 -2.33
N ALA A 263 7.12 -20.05 -2.45
CA ALA A 263 8.03 -20.60 -1.46
C ALA A 263 8.38 -19.62 -0.34
N HIS A 264 8.43 -18.32 -0.60
CA HIS A 264 8.94 -17.32 0.36
C HIS A 264 7.86 -16.70 1.26
N TRP A 265 6.62 -16.66 0.79
CA TRP A 265 5.49 -16.08 1.51
C TRP A 265 4.57 -17.15 2.11
N ASN A 266 3.82 -16.77 3.13
CA ASN A 266 2.83 -17.64 3.77
C ASN A 266 1.59 -16.81 4.16
N MET A 267 0.71 -16.61 3.18
CA MET A 267 -0.51 -15.82 3.31
C MET A 267 -1.67 -16.64 3.93
N PRO A 268 -2.72 -16.00 4.47
CA PRO A 268 -3.79 -16.68 5.22
C PRO A 268 -4.80 -17.44 4.35
N SER A 269 -4.35 -18.08 3.27
CA SER A 269 -5.25 -18.79 2.36
C SER A 269 -5.92 -19.99 3.03
N ALA A 270 -5.24 -20.66 3.96
CA ALA A 270 -5.82 -21.77 4.70
C ALA A 270 -6.96 -21.30 5.62
N GLU A 271 -6.80 -20.13 6.25
CA GLU A 271 -7.75 -19.51 7.15
C GLU A 271 -8.97 -18.95 6.39
N SER A 272 -8.77 -18.42 5.18
CA SER A 272 -9.84 -17.86 4.35
C SER A 272 -10.43 -18.84 3.33
N GLY A 273 -9.90 -20.06 3.25
CA GLY A 273 -10.29 -21.06 2.25
C GLY A 273 -9.84 -20.75 0.82
N GLY A 274 -8.84 -19.89 0.65
CA GLY A 274 -8.15 -19.60 -0.61
C GLY A 274 -7.07 -20.62 -0.97
N VAL A 275 -6.14 -20.26 -1.87
CA VAL A 275 -5.07 -21.16 -2.35
C VAL A 275 -3.70 -20.49 -2.33
N GLY A 276 -2.74 -21.15 -1.68
CA GLY A 276 -1.33 -20.75 -1.65
C GLY A 276 -1.15 -19.30 -1.17
N ASN A 277 -0.38 -18.52 -1.93
CA ASN A 277 -0.28 -17.08 -1.71
C ASN A 277 -1.14 -16.28 -2.69
N PHE A 278 -1.88 -16.94 -3.59
CA PHE A 278 -2.50 -16.33 -4.76
C PHE A 278 -3.77 -15.54 -4.44
N TRP A 279 -4.69 -16.15 -3.69
CA TRP A 279 -5.91 -15.46 -3.27
C TRP A 279 -6.31 -15.88 -1.85
N TYR A 280 -6.71 -14.89 -1.06
CA TYR A 280 -7.08 -15.03 0.34
C TYR A 280 -7.83 -13.78 0.82
N SER A 281 -8.40 -13.86 2.02
CA SER A 281 -9.04 -12.73 2.68
C SER A 281 -8.67 -12.67 4.17
N PHE A 282 -8.83 -11.50 4.78
CA PHE A 282 -8.63 -11.32 6.21
C PHE A 282 -9.43 -10.11 6.73
N ASP A 283 -9.80 -10.14 8.00
CA ASP A 283 -10.44 -9.00 8.65
C ASP A 283 -9.41 -8.22 9.47
N HIS A 284 -9.52 -6.89 9.45
CA HIS A 284 -8.84 -6.04 10.42
C HIS A 284 -9.77 -4.90 10.83
N GLY A 285 -10.31 -5.01 12.03
CA GLY A 285 -11.24 -4.03 12.58
C GLY A 285 -12.56 -3.98 11.83
N SER A 286 -12.87 -2.84 11.21
CA SER A 286 -14.13 -2.60 10.49
C SER A 286 -14.07 -2.88 8.98
N VAL A 287 -12.98 -3.50 8.52
CA VAL A 287 -12.74 -3.76 7.10
C VAL A 287 -12.48 -5.25 6.86
N HIS A 288 -13.12 -5.77 5.82
CA HIS A 288 -12.81 -7.07 5.24
C HIS A 288 -11.93 -6.86 4.00
N PHE A 289 -10.74 -7.46 4.00
CA PHE A 289 -9.73 -7.34 2.95
C PHE A 289 -9.68 -8.59 2.10
N ILE A 290 -9.58 -8.42 0.78
CA ILE A 290 -9.55 -9.51 -0.20
C ILE A 290 -8.36 -9.31 -1.14
N GLN A 291 -7.43 -10.27 -1.19
CA GLN A 291 -6.46 -10.38 -2.26
C GLN A 291 -6.98 -11.39 -3.28
N PHE A 292 -7.16 -10.96 -4.53
CA PHE A 292 -7.40 -11.86 -5.67
C PHE A 292 -6.19 -11.85 -6.61
N ASN A 293 -6.06 -12.91 -7.39
CA ASN A 293 -5.01 -13.15 -8.35
C ASN A 293 -5.49 -12.77 -9.77
N THR A 294 -4.87 -11.74 -10.35
CA THR A 294 -5.14 -11.28 -11.71
C THR A 294 -4.37 -12.05 -12.77
N GLU A 295 -3.51 -12.99 -12.39
CA GLU A 295 -2.60 -13.66 -13.31
C GLU A 295 -3.13 -15.03 -13.78
N THR A 296 -3.69 -15.83 -12.88
CA THR A 296 -4.09 -17.23 -13.15
C THR A 296 -5.42 -17.62 -12.49
N ASP A 297 -5.95 -18.80 -12.86
CA ASP A 297 -7.07 -19.52 -12.25
C ASP A 297 -8.47 -18.88 -12.45
N PHE A 298 -8.64 -18.17 -13.57
CA PHE A 298 -9.93 -17.69 -14.08
C PHE A 298 -9.98 -17.81 -15.61
N PRO A 299 -11.17 -17.74 -16.24
CA PRO A 299 -11.27 -17.87 -17.71
C PRO A 299 -10.44 -16.82 -18.43
N ASN A 300 -9.59 -17.26 -19.37
CA ASN A 300 -8.68 -16.41 -20.14
C ASN A 300 -7.67 -15.64 -19.28
N ALA A 301 -7.24 -16.20 -18.15
CA ALA A 301 -6.27 -15.52 -17.29
C ALA A 301 -4.97 -15.18 -18.06
N PRO A 302 -4.43 -13.94 -17.93
CA PRO A 302 -3.32 -13.45 -18.74
C PRO A 302 -2.09 -14.37 -18.75
N ASP A 303 -1.73 -14.92 -17.59
CA ASP A 303 -0.49 -15.65 -17.45
C ASP A 303 -0.67 -17.16 -17.67
N GLU A 304 -1.90 -17.67 -17.82
CA GLU A 304 -2.14 -19.09 -18.11
C GLU A 304 -1.66 -19.51 -19.51
N PRO A 305 -1.46 -20.81 -19.79
CA PRO A 305 -1.10 -21.29 -21.13
C PRO A 305 -2.08 -20.82 -22.21
N GLY A 306 -1.60 -19.96 -23.11
CA GLY A 306 -2.39 -19.34 -24.18
C GLY A 306 -3.12 -18.06 -23.79
N GLY A 307 -2.86 -17.51 -22.59
CA GLY A 307 -3.28 -16.17 -22.19
C GLY A 307 -2.43 -15.07 -22.83
N GLU A 308 -2.92 -13.82 -22.76
CA GLU A 308 -2.30 -12.67 -23.43
C GLU A 308 -0.90 -12.29 -22.92
N GLY A 309 -0.55 -12.71 -21.70
CA GLY A 309 0.75 -12.44 -21.08
C GLY A 309 1.86 -13.35 -21.59
N ASP A 310 1.54 -14.40 -22.36
CA ASP A 310 2.47 -15.41 -22.87
C ASP A 310 3.36 -16.09 -21.79
N GLU A 311 3.02 -15.93 -20.50
CA GLU A 311 3.77 -16.52 -19.38
C GLU A 311 3.62 -18.04 -19.32
N SER A 312 2.51 -18.61 -19.78
CA SER A 312 2.27 -20.06 -19.71
C SER A 312 2.48 -20.65 -18.30
N ALA A 313 2.07 -19.91 -17.27
CA ALA A 313 2.18 -20.24 -15.86
C ALA A 313 0.83 -20.70 -15.26
N GLY A 314 0.87 -21.66 -14.34
CA GLY A 314 -0.34 -22.25 -13.76
C GLY A 314 -1.03 -23.27 -14.69
N PRO A 315 -2.28 -23.66 -14.41
CA PRO A 315 -3.10 -23.24 -13.26
C PRO A 315 -2.62 -23.84 -11.93
N PHE A 316 -3.02 -23.24 -10.81
CA PHE A 316 -2.70 -23.71 -9.45
C PHE A 316 -3.90 -24.29 -8.72
N ALA A 317 -5.10 -24.12 -9.27
CA ALA A 317 -6.35 -24.70 -8.82
C ALA A 317 -7.20 -25.16 -10.02
N PRO A 318 -8.28 -25.93 -9.80
CA PRO A 318 -9.22 -26.21 -10.87
C PRO A 318 -9.82 -24.94 -11.46
N SER A 319 -10.06 -24.90 -12.77
CA SER A 319 -10.65 -23.75 -13.46
C SER A 319 -11.93 -23.25 -12.76
N GLY A 320 -11.99 -21.94 -12.51
CA GLY A 320 -13.10 -21.28 -11.82
C GLY A 320 -13.08 -21.39 -10.29
N ALA A 321 -12.10 -22.07 -9.69
CA ALA A 321 -11.98 -22.18 -8.23
C ALA A 321 -11.83 -20.82 -7.55
N GLN A 322 -11.05 -19.91 -8.13
CA GLN A 322 -10.87 -18.56 -7.60
C GLN A 322 -12.20 -17.77 -7.58
N LEU A 323 -12.94 -17.74 -8.69
CA LEU A 323 -14.22 -17.03 -8.77
C LEU A 323 -15.29 -17.65 -7.84
N ALA A 324 -15.28 -18.98 -7.70
CA ALA A 324 -16.16 -19.67 -6.77
C ALA A 324 -15.82 -19.33 -5.30
N TRP A 325 -14.53 -19.28 -4.97
CA TRP A 325 -14.06 -18.83 -3.65
C TRP A 325 -14.46 -17.38 -3.39
N LEU A 326 -14.14 -16.45 -4.30
CA LEU A 326 -14.42 -15.02 -4.14
C LEU A 326 -15.91 -14.77 -3.93
N LYS A 327 -16.77 -15.43 -4.71
CA LYS A 327 -18.23 -15.35 -4.54
C LYS A 327 -18.67 -15.81 -3.15
N LYS A 328 -18.08 -16.89 -2.63
CA LYS A 328 -18.41 -17.44 -1.31
C LYS A 328 -17.93 -16.51 -0.19
N ASP A 329 -16.72 -15.99 -0.32
CA ASP A 329 -16.08 -15.07 0.62
C ASP A 329 -16.88 -13.77 0.74
N LEU A 330 -17.14 -13.09 -0.39
CA LEU A 330 -17.98 -11.89 -0.45
C LEU A 330 -19.40 -12.12 0.11
N ALA A 331 -20.00 -13.28 -0.14
CA ALA A 331 -21.33 -13.61 0.38
C ALA A 331 -21.34 -13.85 1.91
N SER A 332 -20.18 -14.10 2.51
CA SER A 332 -20.04 -14.39 3.94
C SER A 332 -19.86 -13.13 4.80
N VAL A 333 -19.55 -11.99 4.19
CA VAL A 333 -19.27 -10.73 4.88
C VAL A 333 -20.49 -10.22 5.65
N ASP A 334 -20.38 -10.13 6.97
CA ASP A 334 -21.36 -9.42 7.81
C ASP A 334 -21.03 -7.92 7.83
N ARG A 335 -21.64 -7.16 6.93
CA ARG A 335 -21.45 -5.69 6.80
C ARG A 335 -21.84 -4.90 8.06
N ARG A 336 -22.44 -5.51 9.08
CA ARG A 336 -22.64 -4.87 10.39
C ARG A 336 -21.38 -4.86 11.25
N LYS A 337 -20.46 -5.81 11.00
CA LYS A 337 -19.14 -5.90 11.64
C LYS A 337 -18.07 -5.24 10.78
N THR A 338 -18.00 -5.64 9.52
CA THR A 338 -17.04 -5.11 8.55
C THR A 338 -17.81 -4.35 7.47
N PRO A 339 -18.28 -3.11 7.76
CA PRO A 339 -19.05 -2.32 6.80
C PRO A 339 -18.28 -2.02 5.52
N TRP A 340 -16.95 -1.99 5.58
CA TRP A 340 -16.07 -1.77 4.44
C TRP A 340 -15.55 -3.11 3.89
N VAL A 341 -15.60 -3.26 2.58
CA VAL A 341 -14.96 -4.34 1.84
C VAL A 341 -13.96 -3.74 0.87
N VAL A 342 -12.69 -4.09 1.02
CA VAL A 342 -11.59 -3.62 0.17
C VAL A 342 -10.97 -4.82 -0.53
N ALA A 343 -10.93 -4.77 -1.85
CA ALA A 343 -10.29 -5.81 -2.67
C ALA A 343 -9.00 -5.28 -3.31
N ALA A 344 -8.06 -6.16 -3.60
CA ALA A 344 -6.87 -5.84 -4.37
C ALA A 344 -6.49 -6.99 -5.30
N GLY A 345 -6.01 -6.63 -6.48
CA GLY A 345 -5.45 -7.52 -7.50
C GLY A 345 -4.50 -6.70 -8.36
N HIS A 346 -3.49 -7.32 -8.94
CA HIS A 346 -2.37 -6.57 -9.49
C HIS A 346 -2.74 -5.78 -10.76
N ARG A 347 -3.27 -6.43 -11.79
CA ARG A 347 -3.63 -5.78 -13.08
C ARG A 347 -4.93 -4.95 -12.98
N PRO A 348 -4.92 -3.65 -13.35
CA PRO A 348 -6.10 -2.80 -13.37
C PRO A 348 -6.92 -2.91 -14.67
N TRP A 349 -8.21 -2.58 -14.58
CA TRP A 349 -9.12 -2.45 -15.74
C TRP A 349 -9.86 -1.11 -15.83
N TYR A 350 -9.75 -0.27 -14.81
CA TYR A 350 -10.04 1.17 -14.94
C TYR A 350 -8.73 1.90 -14.72
N VAL A 351 -8.09 2.28 -15.82
CA VAL A 351 -6.79 2.94 -15.85
C VAL A 351 -6.62 3.71 -17.15
N SER A 352 -5.86 4.79 -17.15
CA SER A 352 -5.60 5.63 -18.33
C SER A 352 -4.47 5.10 -19.22
N THR A 353 -4.36 3.79 -19.37
CA THR A 353 -3.43 3.08 -20.27
C THR A 353 -3.98 1.69 -20.57
N THR A 354 -3.16 0.73 -21.00
CA THR A 354 -3.60 -0.66 -21.29
C THR A 354 -4.34 -1.29 -20.11
N GLU A 355 -5.57 -1.73 -20.36
CA GLU A 355 -6.50 -2.34 -19.41
C GLU A 355 -6.39 -3.88 -19.45
N CYS A 356 -6.67 -4.57 -18.33
CA CYS A 356 -6.89 -6.03 -18.32
C CYS A 356 -8.40 -6.33 -18.46
N ILE A 357 -8.86 -6.56 -19.68
CA ILE A 357 -10.29 -6.80 -19.98
C ILE A 357 -10.77 -8.13 -19.39
N GLU A 358 -9.92 -9.16 -19.46
CA GLU A 358 -10.16 -10.49 -18.93
C GLU A 358 -10.34 -10.45 -17.41
N CYS A 359 -9.54 -9.64 -16.72
CA CYS A 359 -9.68 -9.38 -15.29
C CYS A 359 -11.04 -8.70 -14.99
N GLN A 360 -11.41 -7.69 -15.76
CA GLN A 360 -12.69 -7.00 -15.60
C GLN A 360 -13.87 -7.96 -15.72
N ASP A 361 -13.91 -8.73 -16.81
CA ASP A 361 -14.97 -9.69 -17.11
C ASP A 361 -15.10 -10.76 -16.02
N ALA A 362 -13.98 -11.21 -15.47
CA ALA A 362 -13.96 -12.22 -14.42
C ALA A 362 -14.42 -11.69 -13.05
N PHE A 363 -13.93 -10.52 -12.63
CA PHE A 363 -14.05 -10.07 -11.24
C PHE A 363 -15.13 -8.99 -11.03
N GLU A 364 -15.25 -7.99 -11.91
CA GLU A 364 -16.16 -6.86 -11.73
C GLU A 364 -17.61 -7.28 -11.45
N PRO A 365 -18.20 -8.29 -12.12
CA PRO A 365 -19.57 -8.71 -11.85
C PRO A 365 -19.80 -9.16 -10.39
N LEU A 366 -18.81 -9.81 -9.77
CA LEU A 366 -18.89 -10.21 -8.37
C LEU A 366 -18.70 -9.00 -7.44
N LEU A 367 -17.71 -8.16 -7.72
CA LEU A 367 -17.42 -6.97 -6.90
C LEU A 367 -18.62 -6.01 -6.85
N LEU A 368 -19.28 -5.78 -8.00
CA LEU A 368 -20.51 -4.97 -8.07
C LEU A 368 -21.67 -5.64 -7.34
N LYS A 369 -21.87 -6.94 -7.55
CA LYS A 369 -22.99 -7.68 -6.95
C LYS A 369 -22.98 -7.66 -5.43
N TYR A 370 -21.80 -7.77 -4.82
CA TYR A 370 -21.63 -7.80 -3.37
C TYR A 370 -21.26 -6.44 -2.77
N GLY A 371 -21.20 -5.39 -3.60
CA GLY A 371 -20.99 -4.01 -3.16
C GLY A 371 -19.62 -3.80 -2.53
N VAL A 372 -18.54 -4.17 -3.22
CA VAL A 372 -17.18 -3.84 -2.80
C VAL A 372 -16.99 -2.32 -2.84
N ASP A 373 -16.35 -1.76 -1.82
CA ASP A 373 -16.26 -0.30 -1.63
C ASP A 373 -15.03 0.29 -2.34
N LEU A 374 -13.91 -0.44 -2.33
CA LEU A 374 -12.63 0.00 -2.88
C LEU A 374 -11.90 -1.19 -3.51
N VAL A 375 -11.33 -0.97 -4.68
CA VAL A 375 -10.44 -1.89 -5.40
C VAL A 375 -9.09 -1.20 -5.61
N LEU A 376 -8.03 -1.89 -5.21
CA LEU A 376 -6.65 -1.42 -5.28
C LEU A 376 -5.86 -2.25 -6.30
N HIS A 377 -5.06 -1.58 -7.11
CA HIS A 377 -4.25 -2.18 -8.16
C HIS A 377 -2.81 -1.67 -8.13
N GLY A 378 -1.90 -2.48 -8.68
CA GLY A 378 -0.53 -2.11 -9.03
C GLY A 378 -0.38 -2.02 -10.56
N HIS A 379 0.65 -2.68 -11.09
CA HIS A 379 0.96 -2.98 -12.49
C HIS A 379 1.31 -1.79 -13.38
N LYS A 380 0.59 -0.67 -13.23
CA LYS A 380 0.89 0.56 -13.97
C LYS A 380 1.66 1.49 -13.06
N HIS A 381 2.83 1.94 -13.52
CA HIS A 381 3.81 2.62 -12.68
C HIS A 381 3.50 4.11 -12.49
N PHE A 382 2.28 4.40 -12.04
CA PHE A 382 1.84 5.72 -11.62
C PHE A 382 0.74 5.59 -10.57
N TYR A 383 0.35 6.73 -10.01
CA TYR A 383 -0.84 6.84 -9.19
C TYR A 383 -2.03 7.34 -10.03
N GLU A 384 -3.12 6.59 -10.01
CA GLU A 384 -4.40 7.02 -10.59
C GLU A 384 -5.55 6.69 -9.66
N ARG A 385 -6.57 7.55 -9.65
CA ARG A 385 -7.81 7.30 -8.91
C ARG A 385 -9.00 7.72 -9.74
N HIS A 386 -9.92 6.77 -9.93
CA HIS A 386 -11.19 7.01 -10.60
C HIS A 386 -12.28 7.41 -9.61
N ALA A 387 -13.36 7.99 -10.14
CA ALA A 387 -14.63 8.03 -9.43
C ALA A 387 -15.16 6.60 -9.18
N ALA A 388 -16.19 6.47 -8.36
CA ALA A 388 -16.91 5.20 -8.25
C ALA A 388 -17.43 4.78 -9.63
N VAL A 389 -16.98 3.65 -10.17
CA VAL A 389 -17.25 3.24 -11.54
C VAL A 389 -17.65 1.76 -11.58
N GLY A 390 -18.65 1.45 -12.41
CA GLY A 390 -19.08 0.08 -12.64
C GLY A 390 -19.69 -0.07 -14.03
N ASN A 391 -19.35 -1.14 -14.74
CA ASN A 391 -19.76 -1.37 -16.14
C ASN A 391 -19.52 -0.14 -17.04
N GLY A 392 -18.34 0.48 -16.92
CA GLY A 392 -17.92 1.66 -17.67
C GLY A 392 -18.66 2.95 -17.32
N THR A 393 -19.55 2.94 -16.32
CA THR A 393 -20.37 4.09 -15.95
C THR A 393 -19.90 4.67 -14.62
N ALA A 394 -19.34 5.88 -14.65
CA ALA A 394 -19.03 6.62 -13.45
C ALA A 394 -20.32 7.03 -12.71
N THR A 395 -20.28 6.94 -11.39
CA THR A 395 -21.37 7.34 -10.50
C THR A 395 -20.89 8.43 -9.56
N GLU A 396 -21.75 9.42 -9.28
CA GLU A 396 -21.40 10.49 -8.34
C GLU A 396 -21.16 9.94 -6.94
N ILE A 397 -20.17 10.52 -6.27
CA ILE A 397 -19.81 10.17 -4.89
C ILE A 397 -20.94 10.64 -3.97
N GLY A 398 -21.71 9.69 -3.46
CA GLY A 398 -22.77 9.92 -2.48
C GLY A 398 -22.63 9.02 -1.26
N ASN A 399 -23.51 9.22 -0.27
CA ASN A 399 -23.64 8.27 0.84
C ASN A 399 -24.13 6.93 0.27
N ASN A 400 -23.30 5.88 0.34
CA ASN A 400 -23.54 4.52 -0.19
C ASN A 400 -23.39 4.42 -1.73
N PRO A 401 -22.16 4.54 -2.28
CA PRO A 401 -21.91 4.33 -3.70
C PRO A 401 -22.33 2.91 -4.13
N LYS A 402 -22.84 2.78 -5.35
CA LYS A 402 -23.29 1.49 -5.91
C LYS A 402 -22.19 0.74 -6.67
N ALA A 403 -21.01 1.33 -6.76
CA ALA A 403 -19.86 0.79 -7.47
C ALA A 403 -18.58 1.09 -6.67
N PRO A 404 -17.54 0.25 -6.79
CA PRO A 404 -16.28 0.45 -6.09
C PRO A 404 -15.55 1.70 -6.58
N TRP A 405 -14.71 2.24 -5.71
CA TRP A 405 -13.64 3.14 -6.11
C TRP A 405 -12.47 2.33 -6.63
N TYR A 406 -11.81 2.81 -7.67
CA TYR A 406 -10.61 2.17 -8.22
C TYR A 406 -9.42 3.08 -8.01
N VAL A 407 -8.34 2.51 -7.47
CA VAL A 407 -7.08 3.19 -7.25
C VAL A 407 -5.95 2.31 -7.79
N VAL A 408 -5.14 2.90 -8.64
CA VAL A 408 -3.90 2.32 -9.14
C VAL A 408 -2.75 2.99 -8.40
N ASN A 409 -1.84 2.19 -7.83
CA ASN A 409 -0.62 2.67 -7.19
C ASN A 409 0.56 1.69 -7.43
N GLY A 410 0.99 1.58 -8.69
CA GLY A 410 2.21 0.85 -9.06
C GLY A 410 3.48 1.71 -9.06
N ALA A 411 3.45 2.86 -8.37
CA ALA A 411 4.55 3.83 -8.38
C ALA A 411 5.55 3.60 -7.23
N ALA A 412 5.73 2.37 -6.74
CA ALA A 412 6.52 2.15 -5.53
C ALA A 412 8.03 2.11 -5.76
N GLY A 413 8.51 1.87 -6.98
CA GLY A 413 9.94 2.03 -7.27
C GLY A 413 10.57 1.01 -8.20
N HIS A 414 9.79 0.38 -9.08
CA HIS A 414 10.29 -0.35 -10.24
C HIS A 414 11.46 0.36 -10.95
N TYR A 415 12.41 -0.42 -11.49
CA TYR A 415 13.67 0.07 -12.05
C TYR A 415 13.51 0.87 -13.36
N ASP A 416 12.44 0.67 -14.15
CA ASP A 416 12.20 1.54 -15.33
C ASP A 416 11.63 2.91 -14.94
N GLY A 417 11.28 3.09 -13.67
CA GLY A 417 10.67 4.32 -13.14
C GLY A 417 9.17 4.41 -13.43
N LEU A 418 8.67 5.63 -13.59
CA LEU A 418 7.24 5.90 -13.77
C LEU A 418 6.82 5.83 -15.24
N ASP A 419 5.64 5.25 -15.46
CA ASP A 419 4.97 5.22 -16.76
C ASP A 419 4.35 6.58 -17.12
N ILE A 420 4.06 6.80 -18.40
CA ILE A 420 3.34 7.98 -18.89
C ILE A 420 1.90 7.56 -19.21
N PRO A 421 0.89 8.09 -18.50
CA PRO A 421 -0.50 7.78 -18.82
C PRO A 421 -0.94 8.37 -20.17
N ASP A 422 -1.88 7.73 -20.86
CA ASP A 422 -2.42 8.19 -22.15
C ASP A 422 -3.23 9.48 -22.00
N THR A 423 -3.75 9.73 -20.80
CA THR A 423 -4.46 10.97 -20.47
C THR A 423 -3.61 11.87 -19.58
N PRO A 424 -3.62 13.19 -19.81
CA PRO A 424 -2.81 14.10 -19.00
C PRO A 424 -3.26 14.09 -17.53
N PRO A 425 -2.32 14.11 -16.57
CA PRO A 425 -2.65 14.11 -15.15
C PRO A 425 -3.47 15.34 -14.76
N MET A 426 -4.42 15.16 -13.84
CA MET A 426 -5.13 16.30 -13.27
C MET A 426 -4.18 17.16 -12.43
N PRO A 427 -4.22 18.50 -12.53
CA PRO A 427 -3.43 19.37 -11.68
C PRO A 427 -3.73 19.12 -10.19
N CYS A 428 -2.71 19.12 -9.33
CA CYS A 428 -2.87 18.91 -7.88
C CYS A 428 -3.90 19.85 -7.23
N GLU A 429 -4.12 21.04 -7.79
CA GLU A 429 -5.13 22.00 -7.33
C GLU A 429 -6.57 21.48 -7.47
N ALA A 430 -6.83 20.62 -8.47
CA ALA A 430 -8.13 20.00 -8.72
C ALA A 430 -8.46 18.87 -7.74
N LEU A 431 -7.44 18.30 -7.06
CA LEU A 431 -7.62 17.20 -6.10
C LEU A 431 -8.06 17.69 -4.70
N ARG A 432 -7.92 18.99 -4.39
CA ARG A 432 -8.19 19.57 -3.06
C ARG A 432 -9.67 19.49 -2.62
N GLY A 433 -10.59 19.18 -3.52
CA GLY A 433 -12.03 19.04 -3.24
C GLY A 433 -12.55 17.61 -3.09
N LEU A 434 -11.71 16.59 -3.30
CA LEU A 434 -12.12 15.18 -3.30
C LEU A 434 -11.75 14.48 -1.98
N SER A 435 -12.22 15.01 -0.85
CA SER A 435 -12.00 14.38 0.47
C SER A 435 -12.83 13.10 0.59
N LEU A 436 -12.19 11.98 0.91
CA LEU A 436 -12.84 10.75 1.39
C LEU A 436 -13.54 11.03 2.71
N PRO A 437 -14.88 10.93 2.81
CA PRO A 437 -15.49 10.84 4.12
C PRO A 437 -15.21 9.43 4.68
N ARG A 438 -14.27 9.34 5.63
CA ARG A 438 -14.11 8.27 6.64
C ARG A 438 -13.32 6.99 6.29
N LEU A 439 -12.51 6.96 5.23
CA LEU A 439 -11.49 5.93 5.04
C LEU A 439 -10.12 6.59 4.80
N ASN A 440 -9.21 6.47 5.77
CA ASN A 440 -7.84 6.99 5.65
C ASN A 440 -6.95 5.89 5.05
N VAL A 441 -6.78 5.91 3.73
CA VAL A 441 -5.78 5.08 3.04
C VAL A 441 -4.50 5.91 2.89
N PHE A 442 -3.40 5.45 3.46
CA PHE A 442 -2.09 6.07 3.27
C PHE A 442 -1.44 5.43 2.05
N ILE A 443 -1.54 6.14 0.93
CA ILE A 443 -0.93 5.74 -0.34
C ILE A 443 0.44 6.40 -0.39
N LEU A 444 1.48 5.58 -0.33
CA LEU A 444 2.84 6.04 -0.51
C LEU A 444 3.13 6.07 -2.00
N VAL A 445 3.32 7.29 -2.51
CA VAL A 445 3.81 7.56 -3.86
C VAL A 445 5.17 8.22 -3.69
N THR A 446 6.19 7.69 -4.35
CA THR A 446 7.53 8.29 -4.34
C THR A 446 7.55 9.51 -5.26
N ASN A 447 7.28 10.69 -4.69
CA ASN A 447 7.83 11.95 -5.21
C ASN A 447 7.80 13.01 -4.09
N SER A 448 8.85 13.09 -3.28
CA SER A 448 9.01 14.18 -2.30
C SER A 448 10.35 14.89 -2.49
N SER A 449 10.32 16.00 -3.24
CA SER A 449 11.33 17.04 -3.11
C SER A 449 10.84 18.06 -2.07
N SER A 450 11.19 17.83 -0.81
CA SER A 450 11.24 18.89 0.19
C SER A 450 12.65 18.92 0.76
N GLY A 451 13.49 19.75 0.15
CA GLY A 451 14.80 20.04 0.68
C GLY A 451 14.69 20.84 1.96
N GLU A 452 15.05 20.23 3.10
CA GLU A 452 15.96 20.79 4.11
C GLU A 452 16.44 19.62 5.00
N PRO A 453 17.74 19.54 5.35
CA PRO A 453 18.23 18.54 6.28
C PRO A 453 17.95 18.99 7.73
N SER A 454 17.17 18.21 8.48
CA SER A 454 17.05 18.39 9.93
C SER A 454 18.24 17.75 10.65
N PRO A 455 18.85 18.43 11.65
CA PRO A 455 20.07 17.98 12.31
C PRO A 455 19.81 17.06 13.53
N LEU A 456 20.90 16.38 13.92
CA LEU A 456 21.22 15.78 15.24
C LEU A 456 21.05 14.25 15.40
N LEU A 457 22.20 13.58 15.39
CA LEU A 457 22.65 12.82 16.57
C LEU A 457 24.19 12.87 16.64
N GLN A 458 24.68 13.75 17.52
CA GLN A 458 26.06 13.78 17.99
C GLN A 458 26.04 13.48 19.50
N GLU A 459 26.67 12.37 19.89
CA GLU A 459 27.55 12.16 21.06
C GLU A 459 27.84 10.65 21.13
N ALA A 460 28.99 10.15 20.66
CA ALA A 460 30.38 10.25 21.16
C ALA A 460 30.72 9.25 22.27
N VAL A 461 31.55 8.24 21.94
CA VAL A 461 32.59 7.69 22.84
C VAL A 461 33.86 7.34 22.05
N ALA A 462 34.88 8.18 22.26
CA ALA A 462 36.31 7.94 22.42
C ALA A 462 37.07 6.82 21.66
N SER A 463 37.96 7.24 20.76
CA SER A 463 39.42 6.97 20.78
C SER A 463 40.03 7.71 19.58
N GLY A 464 40.72 8.85 19.73
CA GLY A 464 42.09 8.90 20.21
C GLY A 464 43.07 8.85 19.03
N THR A 465 43.40 10.00 18.43
CA THR A 465 44.74 10.38 17.96
C THR A 465 44.74 11.75 17.26
N THR A 466 45.79 12.50 17.57
CA THR A 466 46.16 13.86 17.19
C THR A 466 46.73 13.95 15.76
N GLY A 467 46.55 15.08 15.05
CA GLY A 467 47.40 15.39 13.90
C GLY A 467 46.93 16.56 13.04
N GLU A 468 47.70 17.64 13.08
CA GLU A 468 47.64 18.90 12.33
C GLU A 468 47.39 18.78 10.81
N LEU A 469 46.71 19.78 10.23
CA LEU A 469 47.26 20.60 9.12
C LEU A 469 46.37 21.83 8.85
N ALA A 470 47.03 22.98 8.78
CA ALA A 470 46.48 24.30 8.55
C ALA A 470 46.78 24.79 7.12
N GLY A 471 45.98 25.75 6.66
CA GLY A 471 46.26 26.66 5.53
C GLY A 471 45.53 26.28 4.23
N ALA A 472 44.97 27.21 3.44
CA ALA A 472 45.00 28.66 3.48
C ALA A 472 43.96 29.25 2.51
N MET A 473 43.68 30.54 2.74
CA MET A 473 43.34 31.62 1.78
C MET A 473 41.96 32.25 1.90
N ALA A 474 42.00 33.43 2.53
CA ALA A 474 41.02 34.49 2.50
C ALA A 474 41.10 35.28 1.18
N GLY A 475 39.97 35.87 0.78
CA GLY A 475 39.92 36.84 -0.31
C GLY A 475 38.62 37.65 -0.33
N HIS A 476 38.70 38.87 0.21
CA HIS A 476 37.88 40.05 -0.05
C HIS A 476 36.42 40.17 0.47
N PHE A 477 36.33 40.85 1.62
CA PHE A 477 35.23 41.79 1.93
C PHE A 477 35.50 43.14 1.27
N THR A 478 34.48 43.74 0.62
CA THR A 478 34.32 45.20 0.57
C THR A 478 32.89 45.56 0.97
N ARG A 479 32.79 46.48 1.93
CA ARG A 479 31.54 47.06 2.44
C ARG A 479 31.06 48.17 1.52
N SER A 480 29.76 48.21 1.21
CA SER A 480 29.02 49.48 1.09
C SER A 480 27.54 49.27 1.40
N ALA A 481 27.02 50.10 2.31
CA ALA A 481 25.62 50.39 2.60
C ALA A 481 25.62 51.85 3.16
N PRO A 482 24.50 52.61 3.19
CA PRO A 482 23.12 52.25 2.84
C PRO A 482 22.41 53.30 1.93
N ALA A 483 21.28 52.91 1.32
CA ALA A 483 20.19 53.83 1.02
C ALA A 483 18.87 53.06 1.00
N CYS A 484 18.01 53.36 1.98
CA CYS A 484 16.65 52.86 2.11
C CYS A 484 15.73 53.47 1.04
N SER A 485 14.88 52.66 0.42
CA SER A 485 13.47 53.04 0.22
C SER A 485 12.59 51.80 0.12
N ASN A 486 11.50 51.82 0.89
CA ASN A 486 10.56 50.74 1.12
C ASN A 486 9.74 50.40 -0.13
N ARG A 487 9.72 49.11 -0.54
CA ARG A 487 8.48 48.41 -0.94
C ARG A 487 8.56 46.94 -0.53
N HIS A 488 7.44 46.48 0.00
CA HIS A 488 7.21 45.21 0.65
C HIS A 488 7.56 44.00 -0.24
N ILE A 489 8.41 43.14 0.29
CA ILE A 489 8.52 41.73 -0.07
C ILE A 489 7.99 40.96 1.13
N LEU A 490 6.89 40.24 0.95
CA LEU A 490 6.47 39.16 1.84
C LEU A 490 6.51 37.89 0.99
N TRP A 491 7.64 37.19 1.08
CA TRP A 491 7.67 35.74 0.90
C TRP A 491 7.26 35.13 2.24
N HIS A 492 6.25 34.27 2.22
CA HIS A 492 6.00 33.32 3.31
C HIS A 492 5.96 31.93 2.69
N GLU A 493 7.01 31.16 2.98
CA GLU A 493 6.99 29.71 2.93
C GLU A 493 6.78 29.14 4.35
N PHE A 494 6.18 27.95 4.36
CA PHE A 494 5.97 26.94 5.40
C PHE A 494 4.81 27.03 6.42
N CYS A 495 4.00 25.97 6.33
CA CYS A 495 3.28 25.15 7.35
C CYS A 495 2.96 25.81 8.71
N PRO A 496 1.75 25.65 9.27
CA PRO A 496 1.14 24.33 9.54
C PRO A 496 -0.41 24.33 9.48
N SER A 497 -0.97 23.16 9.73
CA SER A 497 -2.36 22.96 10.14
C SER A 497 -2.91 24.08 11.04
N ALA A 498 -4.01 24.70 10.60
CA ALA A 498 -4.86 25.56 11.41
C ALA A 498 -6.33 25.26 11.07
N PRO A 499 -7.24 25.44 12.04
CA PRO A 499 -8.27 24.46 12.37
C PRO A 499 -9.54 24.67 11.54
N LEU A 500 -10.13 23.57 11.04
CA LEU A 500 -11.54 23.60 10.69
C LEU A 500 -12.35 23.65 11.99
N GLU A 501 -13.05 24.76 12.12
CA GLU A 501 -14.12 24.99 13.09
C GLU A 501 -15.14 23.85 13.02
N CYS A 502 -15.22 23.04 14.07
CA CYS A 502 -16.41 22.25 14.37
C CYS A 502 -17.31 23.08 15.31
N PRO A 503 -18.64 23.09 15.10
CA PRO A 503 -19.56 23.82 15.96
C PRO A 503 -19.63 23.16 17.35
N GLU A 504 -19.10 23.87 18.33
CA GLU A 504 -19.68 24.19 19.64
C GLU A 504 -20.30 23.07 20.55
N TRP A 505 -19.53 22.81 21.64
CA TRP A 505 -19.85 22.36 23.03
C TRP A 505 -20.17 20.87 23.33
N VAL A 506 -19.27 20.20 24.09
CA VAL A 506 -19.37 19.96 25.56
C VAL A 506 -17.97 19.68 26.16
N VAL A 507 -17.70 20.29 27.32
CA VAL A 507 -16.47 20.27 28.12
C VAL A 507 -16.42 19.05 29.06
N SER A 508 -15.26 18.40 29.21
CA SER A 508 -14.87 17.75 30.47
C SER A 508 -13.34 17.59 30.65
N SER A 509 -12.83 18.27 31.69
CA SER A 509 -11.64 18.00 32.53
C SER A 509 -10.24 17.90 31.91
N ILE A 510 -9.41 18.91 32.23
CA ILE A 510 -7.93 18.84 32.20
C ILE A 510 -7.46 18.36 33.58
N ALA A 511 -6.74 17.24 33.62
CA ALA A 511 -5.85 16.89 34.72
C ALA A 511 -4.51 17.62 34.48
N VAL A 512 -4.09 18.42 35.45
CA VAL A 512 -2.80 19.14 35.43
C VAL A 512 -1.75 18.24 36.09
N THR A 513 -0.77 17.80 35.32
CA THR A 513 0.45 17.15 35.84
C THR A 513 1.68 17.66 35.11
N ASN A 514 2.14 18.89 35.41
CA ASN A 514 3.57 19.20 35.49
C ASN A 514 3.81 20.57 36.18
N PRO A 515 4.51 20.62 37.32
CA PRO A 515 4.64 21.83 38.15
C PRO A 515 5.86 22.67 37.76
N HIS A 516 5.89 23.26 36.56
CA HIS A 516 6.89 24.27 36.22
C HIS A 516 6.34 25.24 35.16
N LEU A 517 5.35 26.08 35.50
CA LEU A 517 4.95 27.28 34.74
C LEU A 517 3.90 28.07 35.54
N VAL A 518 4.29 28.61 36.69
CA VAL A 518 3.49 29.58 37.44
C VAL A 518 4.36 30.77 37.84
N SER A 519 4.55 31.71 36.91
CA SER A 519 4.93 33.09 37.25
C SER A 519 4.84 34.02 36.04
N TYR A 520 3.62 34.38 35.60
CA TYR A 520 3.40 35.73 35.03
C TYR A 520 1.93 36.19 34.84
N PHE A 521 0.91 35.35 35.02
CA PHE A 521 -0.50 35.78 34.81
C PHE A 521 -1.45 35.50 35.97
N GLY A 522 -0.94 35.53 37.21
CA GLY A 522 -1.76 35.47 38.41
C GLY A 522 -2.32 36.85 38.78
N ARG A 523 -3.58 37.14 38.38
CA ARG A 523 -4.59 37.97 39.11
C ARG A 523 -5.79 38.43 38.27
N ARG A 524 -5.81 38.28 36.95
CA ARG A 524 -6.99 38.65 36.11
C ARG A 524 -7.87 37.48 35.66
N ALA A 525 -7.36 36.25 35.64
CA ALA A 525 -8.12 35.06 35.26
C ALA A 525 -9.10 34.56 36.36
N LEU A 526 -8.79 34.82 37.64
CA LEU A 526 -9.61 34.36 38.77
C LEU A 526 -10.97 35.09 38.86
N GLY A 527 -11.04 36.39 38.53
CA GLY A 527 -12.29 37.15 38.61
C GLY A 527 -13.35 36.70 37.61
N PHE A 528 -12.94 36.23 36.43
CA PHE A 528 -13.85 35.77 35.38
C PHE A 528 -14.46 34.40 35.70
N ILE A 529 -13.68 33.51 36.34
CA ILE A 529 -14.12 32.18 36.76
C ILE A 529 -15.16 32.29 37.89
N PHE A 530 -14.97 33.17 38.88
CA PHE A 530 -15.95 33.38 39.94
C PHE A 530 -17.27 33.98 39.41
N TRP A 531 -17.21 34.88 38.41
CA TRP A 531 -18.41 35.43 37.78
C TRP A 531 -19.17 34.37 36.97
N ALA A 532 -18.47 33.56 36.17
CA ALA A 532 -19.06 32.51 35.35
C ALA A 532 -19.72 31.40 36.20
N VAL A 533 -19.11 31.01 37.32
CA VAL A 533 -19.67 30.01 38.24
C VAL A 533 -20.90 30.56 38.99
N ALA A 534 -20.87 31.84 39.39
CA ALA A 534 -22.02 32.48 40.03
C ALA A 534 -23.20 32.69 39.06
N TRP A 535 -22.91 32.96 37.78
CA TRP A 535 -23.92 33.10 36.73
C TRP A 535 -24.53 31.74 36.35
N ALA A 536 -23.71 30.70 36.15
CA ALA A 536 -24.17 29.34 35.89
C ALA A 536 -25.04 28.79 37.03
N LYS A 537 -24.72 29.13 38.28
CA LYS A 537 -25.54 28.76 39.46
C LYS A 537 -26.92 29.44 39.45
N ARG A 538 -27.02 30.72 39.06
CA ARG A 538 -28.30 31.44 38.97
C ARG A 538 -29.19 30.98 37.82
N VAL A 539 -28.58 30.54 36.71
CA VAL A 539 -29.30 29.95 35.56
C VAL A 539 -29.87 28.58 35.93
N ARG A 540 -29.09 27.76 36.65
CA ARG A 540 -29.50 26.41 37.07
C ARG A 540 -30.61 26.40 38.15
N GLU A 541 -30.72 27.47 38.92
CA GLU A 541 -31.75 27.65 39.96
C GLU A 541 -33.04 28.31 39.42
N GLY A 542 -33.14 28.61 38.12
CA GLY A 542 -34.36 29.13 37.49
C GLY A 542 -34.75 30.56 37.90
N ARG A 543 -33.81 31.35 38.43
CA ARG A 543 -34.08 32.70 38.98
C ARG A 543 -33.62 33.87 38.09
N ALA A 544 -33.31 33.63 36.83
CA ALA A 544 -32.97 34.69 35.87
C ALA A 544 -34.20 35.04 35.01
N ARG A 545 -35.05 35.95 35.48
CA ARG A 545 -35.98 36.70 34.62
C ARG A 545 -35.46 38.12 34.49
N GLY A 546 -35.27 38.57 33.24
CA GLY A 546 -35.01 39.97 32.88
C GLY A 546 -33.55 40.28 32.59
N ASP A 547 -33.28 40.62 31.33
CA ASP A 547 -32.26 41.57 30.83
C ASP A 547 -31.34 41.04 29.72
N VAL A 548 -31.94 40.80 28.55
CA VAL A 548 -31.26 40.65 27.25
C VAL A 548 -30.68 42.01 26.75
N ALA A 549 -30.83 43.09 27.50
CA ALA A 549 -30.43 44.44 27.08
C ALA A 549 -28.99 44.85 27.43
N ARG A 550 -28.18 44.02 28.10
CA ARG A 550 -26.80 44.41 28.51
C ARG A 550 -25.67 43.62 27.83
N ALA A 551 -25.99 42.56 27.09
CA ALA A 551 -25.02 41.83 26.25
C ALA A 551 -24.82 42.46 24.85
N ALA A 552 -25.78 43.28 24.39
CA ALA A 552 -25.74 43.95 23.09
C ALA A 552 -24.85 45.22 23.04
N GLU A 553 -24.21 45.60 24.15
CA GLU A 553 -23.44 46.86 24.26
C GLU A 553 -21.91 46.68 24.19
N ILE A 554 -21.41 45.44 24.20
CA ILE A 554 -19.96 45.16 24.08
C ILE A 554 -19.55 44.86 22.62
N THR A 555 -20.44 44.31 21.81
CA THR A 555 -20.19 44.02 20.39
C THR A 555 -20.26 45.26 19.49
N ARG A 556 -20.69 46.41 20.02
CA ARG A 556 -20.88 47.67 19.28
C ARG A 556 -19.71 48.66 19.38
N ARG A 557 -18.52 48.21 19.81
CA ARG A 557 -17.32 49.06 19.99
C ARG A 557 -16.17 48.84 18.99
N PHE A 558 -16.34 48.01 17.96
CA PHE A 558 -15.35 47.89 16.88
C PHE A 558 -16.00 47.87 15.49
N SER A 559 -16.71 48.93 15.13
CA SER A 559 -17.05 49.26 13.73
C SER A 559 -17.74 50.62 13.64
N THR A 560 -16.98 51.68 13.30
CA THR A 560 -17.44 52.90 12.59
C THR A 560 -16.19 53.45 11.88
N SER A 561 -16.20 53.76 10.59
CA SER A 561 -16.84 54.94 9.96
C SER A 561 -16.67 54.87 8.41
N PRO A 562 -17.29 55.73 7.58
CA PRO A 562 -18.73 56.05 7.47
C PRO A 562 -19.28 56.07 6.01
N THR A 563 -20.59 55.80 5.93
CA THR A 563 -21.66 56.20 4.96
C THR A 563 -21.38 57.08 3.72
N ILE A 564 -22.01 56.70 2.58
CA ILE A 564 -22.87 57.57 1.73
C ILE A 564 -24.12 56.77 1.25
N THR A 565 -25.25 57.48 1.14
CA THR A 565 -26.67 57.09 1.13
C THR A 565 -27.38 56.99 -0.25
N SER A 566 -28.18 55.92 -0.45
CA SER A 566 -29.63 55.88 -0.87
C SER A 566 -30.08 56.21 -2.33
N PRO A 567 -31.28 55.80 -2.87
CA PRO A 567 -32.33 54.82 -2.44
C PRO A 567 -32.94 53.84 -3.51
N ARG A 568 -33.52 52.73 -3.01
CA ARG A 568 -34.78 51.99 -3.36
C ARG A 568 -35.17 51.59 -4.82
N LYS A 569 -35.54 50.31 -5.02
CA LYS A 569 -36.94 49.76 -4.95
C LYS A 569 -37.00 48.20 -5.00
N PRO A 570 -38.12 47.56 -4.57
CA PRO A 570 -38.25 46.11 -4.28
C PRO A 570 -39.13 45.32 -5.29
N GLU A 571 -39.37 44.03 -5.01
CA GLU A 571 -40.24 43.02 -5.69
C GLU A 571 -39.48 42.15 -6.73
N ASP A 572 -39.62 40.82 -6.89
CA ASP A 572 -40.48 39.78 -6.31
C ASP A 572 -39.96 38.38 -6.75
N GLN A 573 -40.35 37.32 -6.01
CA GLN A 573 -40.56 35.91 -6.43
C GLN A 573 -39.38 34.94 -6.78
N PHE A 574 -39.34 33.81 -6.05
CA PHE A 574 -38.77 32.49 -6.42
C PHE A 574 -39.85 31.63 -7.13
N PRO A 575 -39.57 30.42 -7.66
CA PRO A 575 -38.38 29.88 -8.36
C PRO A 575 -38.76 29.21 -9.72
N ASP A 576 -37.78 28.92 -10.60
CA ASP A 576 -37.67 27.62 -11.31
C ASP A 576 -36.61 27.57 -12.44
N ASN A 577 -35.92 26.43 -12.45
CA ASN A 577 -35.47 25.62 -13.60
C ASN A 577 -34.22 25.97 -14.44
N CYS A 578 -33.27 25.02 -14.33
CA CYS A 578 -32.50 24.37 -15.40
C CYS A 578 -31.35 25.11 -16.12
N MET A 579 -30.36 24.28 -16.48
CA MET A 579 -29.24 24.44 -17.45
C MET A 579 -27.87 24.72 -16.79
N ARG A 580 -26.77 24.02 -17.09
CA ARG A 580 -26.43 23.13 -18.22
C ARG A 580 -25.23 22.24 -17.83
N TYR A 581 -25.34 20.94 -18.14
CA TYR A 581 -24.19 20.04 -18.30
C TYR A 581 -23.46 20.36 -19.61
N VAL A 582 -22.13 20.23 -19.61
CA VAL A 582 -21.33 20.09 -20.83
C VAL A 582 -20.84 18.65 -20.89
N VAL A 583 -21.47 17.85 -21.74
CA VAL A 583 -21.00 16.53 -22.15
C VAL A 583 -20.12 16.73 -23.38
N TRP A 584 -18.83 16.44 -23.27
CA TRP A 584 -18.00 16.28 -24.47
C TRP A 584 -18.14 14.84 -24.96
N LYS A 585 -18.92 14.70 -26.04
CA LYS A 585 -18.83 13.57 -26.96
C LYS A 585 -17.74 13.94 -27.97
N ARG A 586 -16.65 13.17 -28.11
CA ARG A 586 -15.87 13.26 -29.35
C ARG A 586 -15.27 11.94 -29.78
N ASN A 587 -15.71 11.58 -30.99
CA ASN A 587 -15.08 10.67 -31.93
C ASN A 587 -13.67 11.17 -32.34
N PRO A 588 -12.83 10.29 -32.91
CA PRO A 588 -11.38 10.43 -32.93
C PRO A 588 -10.83 11.22 -34.13
N PHE A 589 -9.59 11.71 -33.95
CA PHE A 589 -8.65 12.27 -34.94
C PHE A 589 -8.85 13.73 -35.45
N PRO A 590 -7.73 14.47 -35.69
CA PRO A 590 -7.52 15.80 -35.12
C PRO A 590 -7.18 16.89 -36.17
N TYR A 591 -7.16 18.14 -35.70
CA TYR A 591 -6.33 19.28 -36.12
C TYR A 591 -5.83 19.37 -37.58
N LEU A 592 -6.40 20.32 -38.35
CA LEU A 592 -5.70 21.07 -39.40
C LEU A 592 -6.29 22.50 -39.51
N ALA A 593 -5.60 23.46 -38.91
CA ALA A 593 -5.59 24.92 -39.16
C ALA A 593 -4.90 25.53 -37.92
N GLU A 594 -3.80 26.27 -37.96
CA GLU A 594 -3.37 27.27 -38.92
C GLU A 594 -1.82 27.32 -38.94
N ALA A 595 -1.21 27.23 -40.11
CA ALA A 595 0.15 27.69 -40.35
C ALA A 595 0.19 28.34 -41.74
N PRO A 596 0.80 29.53 -41.91
CA PRO A 596 0.77 30.26 -43.17
C PRO A 596 1.70 29.62 -44.23
N GLU A 597 1.14 29.43 -45.43
CA GLU A 597 1.82 29.03 -46.68
C GLU A 597 2.83 30.12 -47.15
N PRO A 598 3.88 29.81 -47.96
CA PRO A 598 3.72 29.14 -49.25
C PRO A 598 4.75 28.07 -49.61
N HIS A 599 4.28 26.98 -50.23
CA HIS A 599 4.81 26.41 -51.48
C HIS A 599 4.07 25.10 -51.78
N ARG A 600 2.98 25.18 -52.56
CA ARG A 600 2.38 24.01 -53.22
C ARG A 600 3.31 23.49 -54.31
N SER A 601 3.57 22.17 -54.32
CA SER A 601 3.45 21.40 -55.56
C SER A 601 3.25 19.91 -55.31
N LYS A 602 2.23 19.35 -55.98
CA LYS A 602 2.00 17.94 -56.35
C LYS A 602 1.40 17.00 -55.30
N LEU A 603 0.10 16.70 -55.45
CA LEU A 603 -0.42 15.35 -55.74
C LEU A 603 -1.90 15.39 -56.17
N SER A 604 -2.28 14.41 -56.99
CA SER A 604 -3.42 14.36 -57.93
C SER A 604 -4.71 13.76 -57.33
N PRO A 605 -5.88 13.87 -58.00
CA PRO A 605 -7.19 13.61 -57.41
C PRO A 605 -7.61 12.14 -57.48
N ARG A 606 -7.75 11.47 -56.33
CA ARG A 606 -8.44 10.16 -56.23
C ARG A 606 -8.86 9.76 -54.81
N VAL A 607 -9.43 10.68 -54.02
CA VAL A 607 -10.06 10.34 -52.71
C VAL A 607 -11.36 11.12 -52.55
N HIS A 608 -12.35 10.83 -53.40
CA HIS A 608 -13.70 11.36 -53.22
C HIS A 608 -14.82 10.32 -53.36
N ASP A 609 -14.53 9.02 -53.41
CA ASP A 609 -15.56 7.98 -53.65
C ASP A 609 -15.43 6.72 -52.77
N ILE A 610 -15.10 6.87 -51.48
CA ILE A 610 -15.24 5.76 -50.52
C ILE A 610 -15.89 6.28 -49.23
N CYS A 611 -17.14 6.73 -49.34
CA CYS A 611 -18.00 7.00 -48.17
C CYS A 611 -19.45 6.53 -48.39
N GLN A 612 -19.72 5.60 -49.32
CA GLN A 612 -21.07 5.09 -49.57
C GLN A 612 -21.16 3.59 -49.93
N SER A 613 -20.46 2.69 -49.23
CA SER A 613 -20.81 1.26 -49.33
C SER A 613 -20.57 0.46 -48.05
N ASN A 614 -21.64 -0.13 -47.51
CA ASN A 614 -21.63 -1.19 -46.51
C ASN A 614 -20.86 -2.41 -47.03
N ARG A 615 -19.63 -2.64 -46.53
CA ARG A 615 -18.91 -3.92 -46.69
C ARG A 615 -18.23 -4.32 -45.39
N THR A 616 -18.07 -5.62 -45.20
CA THR A 616 -17.55 -6.29 -43.99
C THR A 616 -16.03 -6.34 -43.98
N PHE A 617 -15.47 -6.64 -42.80
CA PHE A 617 -14.03 -6.65 -42.48
C PHE A 617 -13.20 -7.64 -43.32
N GLU A 618 -13.82 -8.67 -43.90
CA GLU A 618 -13.13 -9.65 -44.76
C GLU A 618 -12.75 -9.13 -46.16
N ASP A 619 -13.32 -8.01 -46.63
CA ASP A 619 -12.97 -7.44 -47.94
C ASP A 619 -11.68 -6.58 -47.91
N PHE A 620 -11.12 -6.30 -46.73
CA PHE A 620 -9.96 -5.41 -46.57
C PHE A 620 -8.63 -6.10 -46.87
N TYR A 621 -8.58 -7.44 -46.85
CA TYR A 621 -7.35 -8.22 -47.04
C TYR A 621 -6.99 -8.53 -48.51
N ALA A 622 -7.80 -8.12 -49.48
CA ALA A 622 -7.56 -8.41 -50.90
C ALA A 622 -6.83 -7.30 -51.69
N VAL A 623 -6.44 -6.17 -51.06
CA VAL A 623 -5.92 -4.98 -51.77
C VAL A 623 -4.46 -4.61 -51.44
N LEU A 624 -3.84 -5.20 -50.42
CA LEU A 624 -2.42 -4.96 -50.12
C LEU A 624 -1.57 -6.15 -50.56
N ASN A 625 -1.39 -6.24 -51.87
CA ASN A 625 -0.48 -7.16 -52.53
C ASN A 625 0.92 -6.52 -52.57
N ILE A 626 1.80 -6.83 -51.61
CA ILE A 626 3.25 -6.54 -51.69
C ILE A 626 4.02 -7.77 -51.18
N PRO A 627 5.05 -8.24 -51.91
CA PRO A 627 5.53 -9.63 -51.85
C PRO A 627 6.60 -9.88 -50.78
N GLU A 628 6.73 -11.16 -50.44
CA GLU A 628 7.84 -11.76 -49.70
C GLU A 628 9.20 -11.63 -50.41
N GLU A 629 10.22 -11.34 -49.59
CA GLU A 629 11.62 -11.79 -49.69
C GLU A 629 12.60 -11.19 -50.74
N PRO A 630 13.93 -11.30 -50.48
CA PRO A 630 14.63 -12.03 -49.41
C PRO A 630 15.37 -11.19 -48.37
#